data_AF-A0A935QCH0-F1
#
_entry.id   AF-A0A935QCH0-F1
#
_cell.length_a   1.000
_cell.length_b   1.000
_cell.length_c   1.000
_cell.angle_alpha   90.00
_cell.angle_beta   90.00
_cell.angle_gamma   90.00
#
_symmetry.space_group_name_H-M   'P 1'
#
loop_
_entity.id
_entity.type
_entity.pdbx_description
1 polymer ?
#
loop_
_entity_poly.entity_id
_entity_poly.type
_entity_poly.pdbx_seq_one_letter_code
_entity_poly.pdbx_strand_id
1 'polypeptide(L)'
;MDIIDDRLVGIYRTLVLGADDASALADSLTAWGFLHEGNREATLAVLDAYVARSWYFVAMKVDPETVEEWQQQGGYWYGNLSPVRLEFATDEPVYPLAISSLSAAPSSDVILYTIADRRLTFPDATTLYANRVTESELQEIRRVYPNFGALLHAGDFVTKLRRTFAPDEMTEDLVLAPDGDDEFHQVFYSGIPWTAVLLLGTGAWLRLRPRRA
;
A
#
# COMPACT_ATOMS: atom_id res chain seq x y z
N MET A 1 -2.30 -15.80 25.40
CA MET A 1 -1.95 -14.48 24.82
C MET A 1 -0.81 -13.87 25.62
N ASP A 2 0.26 -13.49 24.91
CA ASP A 2 1.52 -13.05 25.48
C ASP A 2 2.01 -11.77 24.78
N ILE A 3 2.60 -10.86 25.55
CA ILE A 3 3.34 -9.71 25.02
C ILE A 3 4.79 -10.13 24.83
N ILE A 4 5.24 -10.13 23.59
CA ILE A 4 6.59 -10.57 23.19
C ILE A 4 7.56 -9.40 23.25
N ASP A 5 7.10 -8.22 22.84
CA ASP A 5 7.91 -7.01 22.77
C ASP A 5 7.01 -5.79 23.01
N ASP A 6 7.57 -4.79 23.68
CA ASP A 6 6.92 -3.53 24.02
C ASP A 6 7.93 -2.39 24.00
N ARG A 7 7.82 -1.50 23.01
CA ARG A 7 8.79 -0.43 22.79
C ARG A 7 8.20 0.79 22.12
N LEU A 8 8.93 1.90 22.20
CA LEU A 8 8.68 3.12 21.45
C LEU A 8 9.48 3.08 20.13
N VAL A 9 8.80 3.24 19.00
CA VAL A 9 9.38 3.31 17.65
C VAL A 9 8.94 4.62 17.00
N GLY A 10 9.85 5.60 16.95
CA GLY A 10 9.50 6.97 16.57
C GLY A 10 8.48 7.52 17.58
N ILE A 11 7.28 7.88 17.10
CA ILE A 11 6.18 8.35 17.95
C ILE A 11 5.18 7.25 18.34
N TYR A 12 5.43 6.00 17.94
CA TYR A 12 4.50 4.91 18.16
C TYR A 12 4.94 4.04 19.33
N ARG A 13 4.08 3.87 20.33
CA ARG A 13 4.20 2.75 21.27
C ARG A 13 3.69 1.50 20.56
N THR A 14 4.54 0.49 20.41
CA THR A 14 4.25 -0.74 19.69
C THR A 14 4.33 -1.95 20.60
N LEU A 15 3.31 -2.80 20.54
CA LEU A 15 3.24 -4.09 21.21
C LEU A 15 3.27 -5.19 20.15
N VAL A 16 4.21 -6.14 20.28
CA VAL A 16 4.19 -7.38 19.51
C VAL A 16 3.56 -8.47 20.36
N LEU A 17 2.51 -9.09 19.85
CA LEU A 17 1.64 -9.99 20.59
C LEU A 17 1.64 -11.37 19.94
N GLY A 18 1.75 -12.41 20.77
CA GLY A 18 1.41 -13.78 20.41
C GLY A 18 0.03 -14.12 20.99
N ALA A 19 -0.82 -14.79 20.22
CA ALA A 19 -2.14 -15.19 20.69
C ALA A 19 -2.52 -16.58 20.19
N ASP A 20 -3.11 -17.35 21.09
CA ASP A 20 -3.68 -18.68 20.94
C ASP A 20 -5.21 -18.71 21.12
N ASP A 21 -5.78 -17.62 21.63
CA ASP A 21 -7.21 -17.41 21.81
C ASP A 21 -7.62 -16.01 21.33
N ALA A 22 -8.50 -15.96 20.33
CA ALA A 22 -8.94 -14.73 19.71
C ALA A 22 -9.82 -13.87 20.62
N SER A 23 -10.60 -14.48 21.53
CA SER A 23 -11.45 -13.77 22.47
C SER A 23 -10.62 -13.01 23.49
N ALA A 24 -9.60 -13.66 24.05
CA ALA A 24 -8.65 -13.08 24.99
C ALA A 24 -7.82 -11.95 24.35
N LEU A 25 -7.41 -12.11 23.09
CA LEU A 25 -6.78 -11.04 22.33
C LEU A 25 -7.74 -9.86 22.13
N ALA A 26 -8.98 -10.11 21.70
CA ALA A 26 -9.97 -9.07 21.51
C ALA A 26 -10.30 -8.34 22.82
N ASP A 27 -10.49 -9.06 23.93
CA ASP A 27 -10.72 -8.47 25.27
C ASP A 27 -9.59 -7.51 25.66
N SER A 28 -8.34 -7.93 25.43
CA SER A 28 -7.18 -7.11 25.75
C SER A 28 -7.07 -5.89 24.85
N LEU A 29 -7.30 -6.05 23.53
CA LEU A 29 -7.34 -4.92 22.60
C LEU A 29 -8.47 -3.93 22.96
N THR A 30 -9.63 -4.41 23.42
CA THR A 30 -10.69 -3.54 23.95
C THR A 30 -10.23 -2.82 25.23
N ALA A 31 -9.64 -3.54 26.18
CA ALA A 31 -9.14 -2.95 27.44
C ALA A 31 -8.06 -1.89 27.20
N TRP A 32 -7.21 -2.09 26.20
CA TRP A 32 -6.19 -1.12 25.79
C TRP A 32 -6.75 -0.03 24.88
N GLY A 33 -8.03 -0.08 24.49
CA GLY A 33 -8.71 0.94 23.70
C GLY A 33 -8.35 0.94 22.21
N PHE A 34 -8.04 -0.22 21.63
CA PHE A 34 -7.90 -0.41 20.18
C PHE A 34 -9.24 -0.74 19.52
N LEU A 35 -10.14 -1.39 20.25
CA LEU A 35 -11.46 -1.79 19.76
C LEU A 35 -12.56 -1.00 20.47
N HIS A 36 -13.66 -0.78 19.75
CA HIS A 36 -14.88 -0.17 20.26
C HIS A 36 -16.01 -1.20 20.22
N GLU A 37 -17.07 -1.01 21.01
CA GLU A 37 -18.16 -2.00 21.07
C GLU A 37 -18.78 -2.29 19.69
N GLY A 38 -18.87 -1.28 18.83
CA GLY A 38 -19.43 -1.40 17.48
C GLY A 38 -18.58 -2.15 16.46
N ASN A 39 -17.30 -2.46 16.74
CA ASN A 39 -16.44 -3.21 15.82
C ASN A 39 -15.89 -4.52 16.41
N ARG A 40 -16.22 -4.82 17.66
CA ARG A 40 -15.66 -5.97 18.39
C ARG A 40 -16.01 -7.31 17.74
N GLU A 41 -17.28 -7.53 17.40
CA GLU A 41 -17.74 -8.81 16.84
C GLU A 41 -17.10 -9.11 15.48
N ALA A 42 -17.10 -8.13 14.57
CA ALA A 42 -16.43 -8.22 13.28
C ALA A 42 -14.92 -8.45 13.45
N THR A 43 -14.30 -7.77 14.42
CA THR A 43 -12.88 -7.97 14.74
C THR A 43 -12.60 -9.39 15.22
N LEU A 44 -13.43 -9.94 16.10
CA LEU A 44 -13.23 -11.27 16.67
C LEU A 44 -13.18 -12.34 15.57
N ALA A 45 -14.11 -12.30 14.62
CA ALA A 45 -14.13 -13.26 13.50
C ALA A 45 -12.85 -13.20 12.66
N VAL A 46 -12.32 -12.00 12.42
CA VAL A 46 -11.08 -11.82 11.68
C VAL A 46 -9.88 -12.30 12.51
N LEU A 47 -9.79 -11.93 13.79
CA LEU A 47 -8.70 -12.36 14.67
C LEU A 47 -8.64 -13.88 14.82
N ASP A 48 -9.79 -14.55 14.88
CA ASP A 48 -9.87 -16.02 14.96
C ASP A 48 -9.13 -16.70 13.80
N ALA A 49 -9.33 -16.20 12.57
CA ALA A 49 -8.63 -16.72 11.39
C ALA A 49 -7.10 -16.54 11.48
N TYR A 50 -6.61 -15.43 12.04
CA TYR A 50 -5.17 -15.20 12.21
C TYR A 50 -4.56 -16.02 13.35
N VAL A 51 -5.27 -16.15 14.47
CA VAL A 51 -4.86 -16.99 15.61
C VAL A 51 -4.77 -18.45 15.19
N ALA A 52 -5.74 -18.96 14.43
CA ALA A 52 -5.72 -20.32 13.89
C ALA A 52 -4.49 -20.59 12.99
N ARG A 53 -3.97 -19.55 12.34
CA ARG A 53 -2.76 -19.59 11.50
C ARG A 53 -1.48 -19.22 12.28
N SER A 54 -1.55 -19.07 13.60
CA SER A 54 -0.42 -18.73 14.48
C SER A 54 0.29 -17.43 14.11
N TRP A 55 -0.46 -16.43 13.65
CA TRP A 55 0.11 -15.11 13.36
C TRP A 55 0.48 -14.36 14.65
N TYR A 56 1.51 -13.53 14.50
CA TYR A 56 1.81 -12.47 15.48
C TYR A 56 1.08 -11.19 15.10
N PHE A 57 0.71 -10.41 16.12
CA PHE A 57 -0.01 -9.16 15.95
C PHE A 57 0.88 -8.00 16.40
N VAL A 58 0.79 -6.87 15.68
CA VAL A 58 1.45 -5.63 16.07
C VAL A 58 0.37 -4.60 16.36
N ALA A 59 0.21 -4.24 17.63
CA ALA A 59 -0.68 -3.17 18.06
C ALA A 59 0.14 -1.89 18.26
N MET A 60 -0.27 -0.80 17.63
CA MET A 60 0.48 0.46 17.64
C MET A 60 -0.42 1.65 17.99
N LYS A 61 0.05 2.50 18.89
CA LYS A 61 -0.60 3.77 19.26
C LYS A 61 0.39 4.90 19.20
N VAL A 62 -0.10 6.06 18.80
CA VAL A 62 0.65 7.30 18.92
C VAL A 62 0.81 7.63 20.40
N ASP A 63 2.05 7.84 20.81
CA ASP A 63 2.40 8.25 22.17
C ASP A 63 2.22 9.78 22.29
N PRO A 64 1.30 10.26 23.15
CA PRO A 64 0.95 11.67 23.22
C PRO A 64 2.11 12.54 23.74
N GLU A 65 2.91 12.04 24.69
CA GLU A 65 4.05 12.77 25.26
C GLU A 65 5.11 13.03 24.19
N THR A 66 5.48 11.98 23.43
CA THR A 66 6.44 12.08 22.33
C THR A 66 5.95 13.05 21.24
N VAL A 67 4.63 13.08 20.99
CA VAL A 67 4.03 14.00 20.02
C VAL A 67 4.03 15.45 20.51
N GLU A 68 3.78 15.70 21.79
CA GLU A 68 3.88 17.05 22.37
C GLU A 68 5.31 17.59 22.29
N GLU A 69 6.32 16.77 22.62
CA GLU A 69 7.73 17.15 22.47
C GLU A 69 8.08 17.45 21.01
N TRP A 70 7.61 16.62 20.07
CA TRP A 70 7.87 16.80 18.64
C TRP A 70 7.21 18.07 18.08
N GLN A 71 6.00 18.42 18.55
CA GLN A 71 5.33 19.67 18.20
C GLN A 71 6.08 20.90 18.73
N GLN A 72 6.59 20.84 19.96
CA GLN A 72 7.39 21.92 20.55
C GLN A 72 8.66 22.20 19.74
N GLN A 73 9.17 21.20 19.02
CA GLN A 73 10.31 21.30 18.10
C GLN A 73 9.92 21.77 16.68
N GLY A 74 8.65 22.17 16.46
CA GLY A 74 8.15 22.69 15.19
C GLY A 74 7.52 21.64 14.27
N GLY A 75 7.22 20.43 14.79
CA GLY A 75 6.52 19.39 14.05
C GLY A 75 5.03 19.69 13.83
N TYR A 76 4.52 19.46 12.60
CA TYR A 76 3.10 19.56 12.26
C TYR A 76 2.42 18.19 12.14
N TRP A 77 1.26 18.02 12.77
CA TRP A 77 0.46 16.78 12.77
C TRP A 77 0.22 16.15 11.39
N TYR A 78 0.02 16.98 10.36
CA TYR A 78 -0.51 16.53 9.07
C TYR A 78 0.54 16.05 8.04
N GLY A 79 1.83 15.96 8.41
CA GLY A 79 2.89 15.73 7.41
C GLY A 79 3.93 14.65 7.69
N ASN A 80 4.14 14.20 8.93
CA ASN A 80 5.38 13.49 9.29
C ASN A 80 5.16 12.23 10.15
N LEU A 81 4.06 11.50 9.93
CA LEU A 81 4.00 10.14 10.43
C LEU A 81 5.11 9.33 9.74
N SER A 82 6.09 8.88 10.52
CA SER A 82 7.15 8.03 9.97
C SER A 82 6.51 6.71 9.49
N PRO A 83 6.86 6.24 8.29
CA PRO A 83 6.37 4.95 7.82
C PRO A 83 6.87 3.85 8.77
N VAL A 84 6.01 2.87 9.02
CA VAL A 84 6.37 1.71 9.85
C VAL A 84 6.94 0.63 8.94
N ARG A 85 8.05 0.02 9.37
CA ARG A 85 8.64 -1.14 8.72
C ARG A 85 8.39 -2.36 9.58
N LEU A 86 7.73 -3.36 9.00
CA LEU A 86 7.55 -4.68 9.59
C LEU A 86 8.41 -5.67 8.81
N GLU A 87 9.25 -6.43 9.52
CA GLU A 87 10.17 -7.40 8.93
C GLU A 87 9.95 -8.76 9.60
N PHE A 88 9.76 -9.78 8.79
CA PHE A 88 9.63 -11.16 9.23
C PHE A 88 10.08 -12.09 8.09
N ALA A 89 10.52 -13.30 8.45
CA ALA A 89 10.86 -14.33 7.48
C ALA A 89 9.57 -14.98 6.94
N THR A 90 9.49 -15.16 5.63
CA THR A 90 8.39 -15.88 4.98
C THR A 90 8.88 -16.54 3.70
N ASP A 91 8.34 -17.72 3.40
CA ASP A 91 8.54 -18.38 2.10
C ASP A 91 7.56 -17.85 1.04
N GLU A 92 6.45 -17.25 1.48
CA GLU A 92 5.41 -16.67 0.62
C GLU A 92 5.20 -15.19 0.99
N PRO A 93 5.56 -14.24 0.12
CA PRO A 93 5.34 -12.82 0.39
C PRO A 93 3.84 -12.54 0.47
N VAL A 94 3.40 -12.01 1.61
CA VAL A 94 1.98 -11.82 1.92
C VAL A 94 1.70 -10.40 2.40
N TYR A 95 0.60 -9.83 1.93
CA TYR A 95 0.03 -8.62 2.48
C TYR A 95 -1.25 -8.96 3.26
N PRO A 96 -1.33 -8.64 4.58
CA PRO A 96 -2.43 -9.04 5.44
C PRO A 96 -3.69 -8.21 5.16
N LEU A 97 -4.35 -8.47 4.02
CA LEU A 97 -5.52 -7.73 3.57
C LEU A 97 -6.72 -7.96 4.49
N ALA A 98 -6.93 -9.18 5.00
CA ALA A 98 -8.15 -9.50 5.73
C ALA A 98 -8.29 -8.68 7.02
N ILE A 99 -7.21 -8.44 7.76
CA ILE A 99 -7.24 -7.59 8.96
C ILE A 99 -7.49 -6.12 8.63
N SER A 100 -7.11 -5.65 7.43
CA SER A 100 -7.36 -4.27 7.01
C SER A 100 -8.84 -3.98 6.69
N SER A 101 -9.65 -5.03 6.48
CA SER A 101 -11.11 -4.92 6.28
C SER A 101 -11.82 -4.24 7.45
N LEU A 102 -11.30 -4.39 8.68
CA LEU A 102 -11.87 -3.85 9.91
C LEU A 102 -11.95 -2.32 9.95
N SER A 103 -11.16 -1.65 9.13
CA SER A 103 -11.12 -0.19 8.99
C SER A 103 -11.35 0.28 7.56
N ALA A 104 -11.73 -0.62 6.65
CA ALA A 104 -11.86 -0.31 5.23
C ALA A 104 -13.05 0.62 4.98
N ALA A 105 -12.83 1.60 4.08
CA ALA A 105 -13.93 2.36 3.50
C ALA A 105 -14.74 1.45 2.54
N PRO A 106 -15.99 1.84 2.16
CA PRO A 106 -16.79 1.07 1.20
C PRO A 106 -16.08 0.78 -0.14
N SER A 107 -15.06 1.58 -0.45
CA SER A 107 -14.15 1.35 -1.57
C SER A 107 -12.75 1.76 -1.13
N SER A 108 -11.83 0.80 -1.11
CA SER A 108 -10.45 0.98 -0.64
C SER A 108 -9.45 0.65 -1.75
N ASP A 109 -8.59 1.60 -2.10
CA ASP A 109 -7.50 1.38 -3.03
C ASP A 109 -6.30 0.76 -2.31
N VAL A 110 -5.96 -0.47 -2.69
CA VAL A 110 -4.74 -1.15 -2.24
C VAL A 110 -3.69 -0.97 -3.32
N ILE A 111 -2.60 -0.29 -2.97
CA ILE A 111 -1.44 -0.08 -3.84
C ILE A 111 -0.24 -0.76 -3.19
N LEU A 112 0.30 -1.77 -3.85
CA LEU A 112 1.48 -2.51 -3.39
C LEU A 112 2.67 -2.22 -4.29
N TYR A 113 3.82 -2.00 -3.67
CA TYR A 113 5.11 -1.93 -4.33
C TYR A 113 5.91 -3.17 -3.91
N THR A 114 6.37 -3.95 -4.89
CA THR A 114 7.15 -5.16 -4.63
C THR A 114 8.56 -4.99 -5.20
N ILE A 115 9.52 -5.60 -4.50
CA ILE A 115 10.94 -5.68 -4.89
C ILE A 115 11.30 -7.16 -4.80
N ALA A 116 11.63 -7.77 -5.93
CA ALA A 116 11.99 -9.19 -6.02
C ALA A 116 12.92 -9.45 -7.21
N ASP A 117 13.40 -10.69 -7.40
CA ASP A 117 14.21 -11.09 -8.55
C ASP A 117 13.45 -11.06 -9.89
N ARG A 118 12.11 -11.14 -9.81
CA ARG A 118 11.16 -11.19 -10.93
C ARG A 118 9.86 -10.46 -10.60
N ARG A 119 9.01 -10.25 -11.62
CA ARG A 119 7.73 -9.57 -11.44
C ARG A 119 6.83 -10.38 -10.52
N LEU A 120 6.25 -9.73 -9.51
CA LEU A 120 5.21 -10.30 -8.64
C LEU A 120 3.85 -9.69 -8.96
N THR A 121 2.78 -10.48 -8.78
CA THR A 121 1.39 -10.06 -8.90
C THR A 121 0.52 -10.70 -7.81
N PHE A 122 -0.76 -10.32 -7.75
CA PHE A 122 -1.80 -11.03 -7.00
C PHE A 122 -3.10 -11.05 -7.83
N PRO A 123 -4.10 -11.89 -7.47
CA PRO A 123 -5.33 -12.00 -8.24
C PRO A 123 -6.04 -10.66 -8.49
N ASP A 124 -6.41 -10.43 -9.75
CA ASP A 124 -7.07 -9.23 -10.27
C ASP A 124 -6.30 -7.91 -10.05
N ALA A 125 -5.00 -7.99 -9.74
CA ALA A 125 -4.15 -6.81 -9.68
C ALA A 125 -3.98 -6.19 -11.07
N THR A 126 -4.10 -4.87 -11.13
CA THR A 126 -3.63 -4.11 -12.28
C THR A 126 -2.15 -3.77 -12.06
N THR A 127 -1.29 -4.24 -12.95
CA THR A 127 0.11 -3.78 -13.00
C THR A 127 0.15 -2.37 -13.57
N LEU A 128 0.69 -1.42 -12.81
CA LEU A 128 0.85 -0.02 -13.21
C LEU A 128 2.30 0.30 -13.62
N TYR A 129 3.25 -0.44 -13.06
CA TYR A 129 4.67 -0.35 -13.34
C TYR A 129 5.35 -1.69 -13.06
N ALA A 130 6.31 -2.07 -13.87
CA ALA A 130 7.12 -3.28 -13.75
C ALA A 130 8.43 -3.02 -14.49
N ASN A 131 9.55 -2.98 -13.79
CA ASN A 131 10.84 -2.78 -14.44
C ASN A 131 11.99 -3.43 -13.67
N ARG A 132 13.02 -3.87 -14.39
CA ARG A 132 14.28 -4.29 -13.78
C ARG A 132 15.17 -3.07 -13.57
N VAL A 133 15.58 -2.84 -12.33
CA VAL A 133 16.40 -1.69 -11.95
C VAL A 133 17.83 -1.88 -12.47
N THR A 134 18.26 -1.01 -13.38
CA THR A 134 19.64 -0.98 -13.86
C THR A 134 20.57 -0.34 -12.83
N GLU A 135 21.88 -0.56 -12.96
CA GLU A 135 22.88 0.07 -12.10
C GLU A 135 22.81 1.61 -12.16
N SER A 136 22.62 2.19 -13.35
CA SER A 136 22.46 3.64 -13.52
C SER A 136 21.19 4.17 -12.86
N GLU A 137 20.07 3.47 -12.98
CA GLU A 137 18.83 3.87 -12.30
C GLU A 137 18.97 3.76 -10.79
N LEU A 138 19.61 2.71 -10.29
CA LEU A 138 19.87 2.55 -8.86
C LEU A 138 20.68 3.71 -8.28
N GLN A 139 21.71 4.17 -8.99
CA GLN A 139 22.51 5.32 -8.57
C GLN A 139 21.66 6.60 -8.48
N GLU A 140 20.81 6.86 -9.47
CA GLU A 140 19.89 7.99 -9.44
C GLU A 140 18.83 7.86 -8.34
N ILE A 141 18.27 6.65 -8.14
CA ILE A 141 17.29 6.39 -7.08
C ILE A 141 17.94 6.62 -5.70
N ARG A 142 19.16 6.14 -5.47
CA ARG A 142 19.88 6.39 -4.20
C ARG A 142 20.18 7.86 -3.98
N ARG A 143 20.42 8.62 -5.05
CA ARG A 143 20.65 10.06 -4.99
C ARG A 143 19.37 10.85 -4.65
N VAL A 144 18.23 10.49 -5.23
CA VAL A 144 16.96 11.22 -5.06
C VAL A 144 16.13 10.72 -3.87
N TYR A 145 16.11 9.41 -3.65
CA TYR A 145 15.31 8.71 -2.64
C TYR A 145 16.18 7.74 -1.82
N PRO A 146 17.10 8.25 -0.97
CA PRO A 146 18.13 7.43 -0.31
C PRO A 146 17.56 6.27 0.51
N ASN A 147 16.46 6.49 1.25
CA ASN A 147 15.83 5.45 2.06
C ASN A 147 15.23 4.32 1.22
N PHE A 148 14.63 4.64 0.08
CA PHE A 148 14.09 3.65 -0.85
C PHE A 148 15.21 2.95 -1.63
N GLY A 149 16.19 3.71 -2.12
CA GLY A 149 17.36 3.17 -2.82
C GLY A 149 18.27 2.29 -1.96
N ALA A 150 18.20 2.42 -0.63
CA ALA A 150 18.86 1.52 0.30
C ALA A 150 18.22 0.12 0.37
N LEU A 151 16.97 -0.02 -0.10
CA LEU A 151 16.26 -1.30 -0.17
C LEU A 151 16.52 -2.07 -1.47
N LEU A 152 17.16 -1.42 -2.44
CA LEU A 152 17.31 -1.93 -3.81
C LEU A 152 18.75 -2.35 -4.12
N HIS A 153 18.83 -3.38 -4.96
CA HIS A 153 20.03 -3.83 -5.67
C HIS A 153 19.82 -3.72 -7.19
N ALA A 154 20.93 -3.62 -7.93
CA ALA A 154 20.86 -3.63 -9.38
C ALA A 154 20.44 -5.03 -9.83
N GLY A 155 19.50 -5.08 -10.77
CA GLY A 155 18.84 -6.30 -11.20
C GLY A 155 17.55 -6.62 -10.45
N ASP A 156 17.21 -5.91 -9.36
CA ASP A 156 15.90 -6.08 -8.71
C ASP A 156 14.77 -5.69 -9.67
N PHE A 157 13.68 -6.44 -9.61
CA PHE A 157 12.46 -6.17 -10.32
C PHE A 157 11.49 -5.42 -9.40
N VAL A 158 11.16 -4.18 -9.76
CA VAL A 158 10.25 -3.32 -9.02
C VAL A 158 8.88 -3.32 -9.71
N THR A 159 7.84 -3.71 -8.98
CA THR A 159 6.46 -3.75 -9.50
C THR A 159 5.56 -2.85 -8.68
N LYS A 160 4.70 -2.08 -9.35
CA LYS A 160 3.59 -1.34 -8.72
C LYS A 160 2.28 -1.99 -9.14
N LEU A 161 1.54 -2.49 -8.16
CA LEU A 161 0.25 -3.15 -8.33
C LEU A 161 -0.85 -2.29 -7.70
N ARG A 162 -2.04 -2.30 -8.30
CA ARG A 162 -3.23 -1.68 -7.73
C ARG A 162 -4.45 -2.59 -7.89
N ARG A 163 -5.26 -2.66 -6.84
CA ARG A 163 -6.64 -3.15 -6.92
C ARG A 163 -7.50 -2.36 -5.95
N THR A 164 -8.73 -2.08 -6.35
CA THR A 164 -9.74 -1.51 -5.47
C THR A 164 -10.57 -2.65 -4.90
N PHE A 165 -10.82 -2.62 -3.59
CA PHE A 165 -11.61 -3.62 -2.87
C PHE A 165 -12.79 -2.97 -2.16
N ALA A 166 -13.93 -3.66 -2.17
CA ALA A 166 -14.98 -3.48 -1.17
C ALA A 166 -14.65 -4.32 0.09
N PRO A 167 -15.13 -3.94 1.30
CA PRO A 167 -14.82 -4.66 2.53
C PRO A 167 -15.19 -6.15 2.52
N ASP A 168 -16.25 -6.53 1.80
CA ASP A 168 -16.71 -7.92 1.66
C ASP A 168 -15.81 -8.77 0.73
N GLU A 169 -14.97 -8.13 -0.09
CA GLU A 169 -13.92 -8.82 -0.86
C GLU A 169 -12.66 -9.08 -0.03
N MET A 170 -12.45 -8.35 1.07
CA MET A 170 -11.24 -8.38 1.91
C MET A 170 -11.30 -9.50 2.95
N THR A 171 -11.61 -10.72 2.51
CA THR A 171 -11.79 -11.90 3.39
C THR A 171 -10.54 -12.75 3.54
N GLU A 172 -9.61 -12.66 2.59
CA GLU A 172 -8.34 -13.39 2.58
C GLU A 172 -7.15 -12.44 2.36
N ASP A 173 -5.97 -12.90 2.75
CA ASP A 173 -4.72 -12.15 2.57
C ASP A 173 -4.21 -12.25 1.13
N LEU A 174 -3.49 -11.23 0.66
CA LEU A 174 -2.93 -11.24 -0.68
C LEU A 174 -1.58 -11.95 -0.66
N VAL A 175 -1.54 -13.16 -1.22
CA VAL A 175 -0.30 -13.87 -1.50
C VAL A 175 0.25 -13.42 -2.85
N LEU A 176 1.48 -12.91 -2.84
CA LEU A 176 2.15 -12.43 -4.03
C LEU A 176 2.84 -13.61 -4.74
N ALA A 177 2.55 -13.77 -6.03
CA ALA A 177 3.10 -14.84 -6.84
C ALA A 177 3.85 -14.26 -8.06
N PRO A 178 4.86 -14.97 -8.58
CA PRO A 178 5.55 -14.53 -9.78
C PRO A 178 4.65 -14.51 -11.03
N ASP A 179 4.82 -13.51 -11.89
CA ASP A 179 4.01 -13.30 -13.10
C ASP A 179 4.84 -12.75 -14.26
N GLY A 180 5.66 -13.63 -14.85
CA GLY A 180 6.57 -13.28 -15.94
C GLY A 180 7.75 -12.40 -15.53
N ASP A 181 8.44 -11.87 -16.55
CA ASP A 181 9.61 -10.98 -16.41
C ASP A 181 9.51 -9.76 -17.35
N ASP A 182 8.33 -9.54 -17.95
CA ASP A 182 8.12 -8.47 -18.91
C ASP A 182 8.02 -7.12 -18.20
N GLU A 183 8.82 -6.16 -18.68
CA GLU A 183 8.73 -4.76 -18.28
C GLU A 183 7.39 -4.16 -18.76
N PHE A 184 6.76 -3.36 -17.90
CA PHE A 184 5.50 -2.69 -18.20
C PHE A 184 5.47 -1.30 -17.59
N HIS A 185 5.19 -0.29 -18.40
CA HIS A 185 5.10 1.09 -17.98
C HIS A 185 3.77 1.68 -18.49
N GLN A 186 2.90 2.12 -17.58
CA GLN A 186 1.68 2.82 -17.99
C GLN A 186 2.02 4.24 -18.49
N VAL A 187 1.78 4.48 -19.78
CA VAL A 187 1.99 5.80 -20.39
C VAL A 187 0.67 6.57 -20.43
N PHE A 188 0.58 7.65 -19.66
CA PHE A 188 -0.54 8.60 -19.74
C PHE A 188 -0.24 9.66 -20.80
N TYR A 189 -1.04 9.70 -21.86
CA TYR A 189 -1.02 10.82 -22.79
C TYR A 189 -1.83 11.97 -22.21
N SER A 190 -1.17 12.94 -21.57
CA SER A 190 -1.78 14.24 -21.27
C SER A 190 -1.55 15.18 -22.46
N GLY A 191 -2.52 15.21 -23.37
CA GLY A 191 -2.56 16.15 -24.49
C GLY A 191 -3.94 16.12 -25.13
N ILE A 192 -4.43 17.27 -25.62
CA ILE A 192 -5.64 17.29 -26.46
C ILE A 192 -5.33 16.39 -27.66
N PRO A 193 -6.07 15.29 -27.89
CA PRO A 193 -5.82 14.44 -29.04
C PRO A 193 -5.92 15.32 -30.29
N TRP A 194 -5.00 15.15 -31.24
CA TRP A 194 -4.94 15.96 -32.46
C TRP A 194 -6.23 15.82 -33.30
N THR A 195 -7.02 14.77 -33.04
CA THR A 195 -8.40 14.62 -33.53
C THR A 195 -9.38 15.66 -32.96
N ALA A 196 -9.19 16.13 -31.73
CA ALA A 196 -10.00 17.18 -31.12
C ALA A 196 -9.69 18.60 -31.64
N VAL A 197 -8.53 18.82 -32.28
CA VAL A 197 -8.22 20.09 -32.97
C VAL A 197 -8.92 20.20 -34.33
N LEU A 198 -9.37 19.08 -34.92
CA LEU A 198 -10.00 19.07 -36.25
C LEU A 198 -11.53 19.29 -36.24
N LEU A 199 -12.18 19.36 -35.08
CA LEU A 199 -13.65 19.52 -34.99
C LEU A 199 -14.15 20.94 -34.66
N LEU A 200 -13.26 21.94 -34.59
CA LEU A 200 -13.63 23.35 -34.34
C LEU A 200 -13.35 24.26 -35.56
N GLY A 201 -13.66 23.79 -36.77
CA GLY A 201 -13.32 24.50 -38.01
C GLY A 201 -14.30 24.42 -39.18
N THR A 202 -15.50 23.86 -39.04
CA THR A 202 -16.50 23.85 -40.13
C THR A 202 -17.60 24.86 -39.86
N GLY A 203 -17.34 26.11 -40.22
CA GLY A 203 -18.29 27.21 -40.08
C GLY A 203 -17.91 28.48 -40.82
N ALA A 204 -17.30 28.38 -42.00
CA ALA A 204 -17.13 29.56 -42.86
C ALA A 204 -17.22 29.17 -44.34
N TRP A 205 -18.38 29.52 -44.91
CA TRP A 205 -18.68 29.52 -46.33
C TRP A 205 -17.67 30.35 -47.13
N LEU A 206 -16.99 29.76 -48.11
CA LEU A 206 -16.47 30.51 -49.25
C LEU A 206 -16.79 29.78 -50.56
N ARG A 207 -17.67 30.43 -51.34
CA ARG A 207 -18.05 30.06 -52.70
C ARG A 207 -16.83 30.14 -53.63
N LEU A 208 -16.44 29.01 -54.20
CA LEU A 208 -15.54 28.96 -55.35
C LEU A 208 -16.38 29.00 -56.64
N ARG A 209 -16.16 30.00 -57.49
CA ARG A 209 -16.59 29.99 -58.90
C ARG A 209 -15.40 29.55 -59.76
N PRO A 210 -15.58 28.63 -60.72
CA PRO A 210 -14.50 28.12 -61.54
C PRO A 210 -14.23 29.03 -62.75
N ARG A 211 -12.97 29.10 -63.17
CA ARG A 211 -12.63 29.29 -64.59
C ARG A 211 -11.57 28.27 -65.01
N ARG A 212 -11.86 27.59 -66.11
CA ARG A 212 -11.03 26.60 -66.80
C ARG A 212 -10.03 27.31 -67.73
N ALA A 213 -8.91 26.60 -67.93
CA ALA A 213 -7.82 26.77 -68.90
C ALA A 213 -6.94 28.00 -68.72
#